data_AF-A0A1G4MDE2-F1
#
_entry.id   AF-A0A1G4MDE2-F1
#
_cell.length_a   1.000
_cell.length_b   1.000
_cell.length_c   1.000
_cell.angle_alpha   90.00
_cell.angle_beta   90.00
_cell.angle_gamma   90.00
#
_symmetry.space_group_name_H-M   'P 1'
#
loop_
_entity.id
_entity.type
_entity.pdbx_description
1 polymer ?
#
loop_
_entity_poly.entity_id
_entity_poly.type
_entity_poly.pdbx_seq_one_letter_code
_entity_poly.pdbx_strand_id
1 'polypeptide(L)'
;MEDSLKGKIRQMMHEDSETLVRSLEREDGVLELKMGLDSGKFDVHNAISEDDDLKQELEDLIRKFYPEKKEFTEEDVDDVFDEDEYKAQSSAVRRSSVVEEVIPPENFSHVVGEIYRSSFPRPENFAFLQKRIKLKSILVLIPEEYPQENREFMEDAGIKLFQVGMSGNKEPFVNIPSDILTRALEVAINPANHPILIHCNRGKHRTGCLVGCIRRLQNWSLTMIFDEYRRFAFPKARALDQQFIEMYDDHVIKKNAHENNWLPIKW
;
A
#
# COMPACT_ATOMS: atom_id res chain seq x y z
N MET A 1 31.93 -9.27 -48.14
CA MET A 1 31.65 -9.56 -46.72
C MET A 1 30.28 -10.23 -46.56
N GLU A 2 29.28 -9.79 -47.33
CA GLU A 2 27.92 -10.37 -47.34
C GLU A 2 27.83 -11.86 -47.71
N ASP A 3 28.66 -12.36 -48.64
CA ASP A 3 28.65 -13.78 -49.03
C ASP A 3 29.07 -14.73 -47.90
N SER A 4 29.86 -14.23 -46.94
CA SER A 4 30.30 -15.00 -45.77
C SER A 4 29.18 -15.13 -44.73
N LEU A 5 28.33 -14.11 -44.61
CA LEU A 5 27.21 -14.08 -43.65
C LEU A 5 26.06 -14.98 -44.10
N LYS A 6 25.71 -14.93 -45.39
CA LYS A 6 24.68 -15.81 -45.99
C LYS A 6 25.06 -17.29 -45.93
N GLY A 7 26.36 -17.61 -46.03
CA GLY A 7 26.89 -18.97 -45.84
C GLY A 7 26.72 -19.47 -44.40
N LYS A 8 27.02 -18.63 -43.41
CA LYS A 8 26.85 -18.96 -41.98
C LYS A 8 25.38 -19.14 -41.59
N ILE A 9 24.48 -18.29 -42.09
CA ILE A 9 23.05 -18.40 -41.81
C ILE A 9 22.48 -19.73 -42.33
N ARG A 10 22.90 -20.18 -43.51
CA ARG A 10 22.50 -21.49 -44.06
C ARG A 10 23.02 -22.67 -43.24
N GLN A 11 24.19 -22.55 -42.63
CA GLN A 11 24.78 -23.60 -41.81
C GLN A 11 24.06 -23.72 -40.45
N MET A 12 23.67 -22.59 -39.85
CA MET A 12 22.91 -22.54 -38.59
C MET A 12 21.49 -23.11 -38.73
N MET A 13 20.84 -22.95 -39.89
CA MET A 13 19.49 -23.50 -40.12
C MET A 13 19.40 -25.05 -40.09
N HIS A 14 20.53 -25.76 -40.14
CA HIS A 14 20.60 -27.22 -40.10
C HIS A 14 21.03 -27.80 -38.74
N GLU A 15 21.30 -26.96 -37.74
CA GLU A 15 21.71 -27.40 -36.40
C GLU A 15 20.51 -27.56 -35.45
N ASP A 16 20.62 -28.49 -34.47
CA ASP A 16 19.57 -28.71 -33.48
C ASP A 16 19.31 -27.45 -32.65
N SER A 17 18.04 -27.20 -32.31
CA SER A 17 17.55 -25.95 -31.70
C SER A 17 18.34 -25.52 -30.45
N GLU A 18 18.79 -26.45 -29.62
CA GLU A 18 19.59 -26.12 -28.42
C GLU A 18 21.00 -25.61 -28.77
N THR A 19 21.57 -26.07 -29.87
CA THR A 19 22.90 -25.69 -30.34
C THR A 19 22.89 -24.30 -30.96
N LEU A 20 21.82 -24.01 -31.71
CA LEU A 20 21.50 -22.71 -32.29
C LEU A 20 21.35 -21.63 -31.21
N VAL A 21 20.58 -21.92 -30.16
CA VAL A 21 20.38 -21.00 -29.02
C VAL A 21 21.71 -20.70 -28.31
N ARG A 22 22.54 -21.72 -28.05
CA ARG A 22 23.85 -21.51 -27.42
C ARG A 22 24.83 -20.73 -28.30
N SER A 23 24.74 -20.86 -29.62
CA SER A 23 25.57 -20.09 -30.55
C SER A 23 25.13 -18.62 -30.57
N LEU A 24 23.81 -18.38 -30.59
CA LEU A 24 23.23 -17.04 -30.52
C LEU A 24 23.56 -16.35 -29.19
N GLU A 25 23.41 -17.02 -28.04
CA GLU A 25 23.80 -16.48 -26.73
C GLU A 25 25.29 -16.15 -26.65
N ARG A 26 26.14 -16.91 -27.35
CA ARG A 26 27.58 -16.66 -27.38
C ARG A 26 27.94 -15.48 -28.29
N GLU A 27 27.27 -15.34 -29.43
CA GLU A 27 27.45 -14.17 -30.30
C GLU A 27 26.86 -12.90 -29.68
N ASP A 28 25.75 -13.02 -28.96
CA ASP A 28 25.14 -11.93 -28.18
C ASP A 28 26.09 -11.45 -27.07
N GLY A 29 26.66 -12.37 -26.29
CA GLY A 29 27.68 -12.01 -25.28
C GLY A 29 28.97 -11.41 -25.88
N VAL A 30 29.34 -11.77 -27.12
CA VAL A 30 30.48 -11.16 -27.84
C VAL A 30 30.12 -9.76 -28.33
N LEU A 31 28.89 -9.55 -28.80
CA LEU A 31 28.36 -8.24 -29.20
C LEU A 31 28.22 -7.30 -28.01
N GLU A 32 27.73 -7.80 -26.87
CA GLU A 32 27.67 -7.06 -25.61
C GLU A 32 29.07 -6.61 -25.15
N LEU A 33 30.08 -7.47 -25.26
CA LEU A 33 31.48 -7.12 -24.96
C LEU A 33 32.07 -6.09 -25.92
N LYS A 34 31.63 -6.08 -27.19
CA LYS A 34 32.13 -5.17 -28.23
C LYS A 34 31.41 -3.81 -28.25
N MET A 35 30.12 -3.81 -27.94
CA MET A 35 29.22 -2.65 -28.09
C MET A 35 28.72 -2.09 -26.76
N GLY A 36 28.92 -2.81 -25.65
CA GLY A 36 28.73 -2.32 -24.28
C GLY A 36 27.29 -1.97 -23.93
N LEU A 37 26.44 -2.98 -23.68
CA LEU A 37 25.07 -2.77 -23.25
C LEU A 37 24.93 -2.91 -21.73
N ASP A 38 25.16 -1.78 -21.04
CA ASP A 38 24.34 -1.31 -19.90
C ASP A 38 24.68 0.13 -19.46
N SER A 39 25.38 0.90 -20.31
CA SER A 39 25.80 2.27 -19.97
C SER A 39 24.88 3.38 -20.49
N GLY A 40 23.75 3.03 -21.13
CA GLY A 40 22.83 4.01 -21.74
C GLY A 40 23.45 4.83 -22.88
N LYS A 41 24.53 4.35 -23.50
CA LYS A 41 25.26 5.06 -24.56
C LYS A 41 24.83 4.73 -26.00
N PHE A 42 24.01 3.70 -26.21
CA PHE A 42 23.53 3.33 -27.54
C PHE A 42 22.03 3.09 -27.50
N ASP A 43 21.26 4.02 -28.07
CA ASP A 43 19.81 3.95 -28.15
C ASP A 43 19.42 3.24 -29.44
N VAL A 44 19.06 1.96 -29.30
CA VAL A 44 18.67 1.09 -30.42
C VAL A 44 17.42 1.62 -31.13
N HIS A 45 16.51 2.31 -30.42
CA HIS A 45 15.33 2.90 -31.04
C HIS A 45 15.67 4.09 -31.93
N ASN A 46 16.63 4.93 -31.52
CA ASN A 46 17.13 6.00 -32.38
C ASN A 46 17.90 5.45 -33.58
N ALA A 47 18.76 4.45 -33.39
CA ALA A 47 19.52 3.85 -34.49
C ALA A 47 18.63 3.23 -35.57
N ILE A 48 17.53 2.58 -35.18
CA ILE A 48 16.53 2.02 -36.12
C ILE A 48 15.69 3.14 -36.77
N SER A 49 15.45 4.25 -36.07
CA SER A 49 14.68 5.37 -36.62
C SER A 49 15.50 6.28 -37.55
N GLU A 50 16.82 6.30 -37.43
CA GLU A 50 17.73 7.12 -38.25
C GLU A 50 18.17 6.43 -39.54
N ASP A 51 18.08 5.09 -39.61
CA ASP A 51 18.46 4.31 -40.78
C ASP A 51 17.20 3.75 -41.48
N ASP A 52 16.87 4.36 -42.63
CA ASP A 52 15.67 4.03 -43.40
C ASP A 52 15.68 2.58 -43.91
N ASP A 53 16.84 1.98 -44.18
CA ASP A 53 16.94 0.60 -44.67
C ASP A 53 16.58 -0.40 -43.56
N LEU A 54 17.07 -0.18 -42.34
CA LEU A 54 16.77 -1.02 -41.17
C LEU A 54 15.29 -0.90 -40.75
N LYS A 55 14.72 0.29 -40.85
CA LYS A 55 13.30 0.51 -40.59
C LYS A 55 12.43 -0.27 -41.56
N GLN A 56 12.79 -0.27 -42.84
CA GLN A 56 12.03 -0.97 -43.88
C GLN A 56 12.13 -2.49 -43.73
N GLU A 57 13.32 -3.00 -43.35
CA GLU A 57 13.53 -4.42 -43.07
C GLU A 57 12.73 -4.91 -41.85
N LEU A 58 12.60 -4.06 -40.82
CA LEU A 58 11.76 -4.33 -39.63
C LEU A 58 10.27 -4.33 -39.98
N GLU A 59 9.80 -3.37 -40.77
CA GLU A 59 8.40 -3.29 -41.21
C GLU A 59 8.00 -4.52 -42.04
N ASP A 60 8.87 -4.98 -42.95
CA ASP A 60 8.66 -6.20 -43.73
C ASP A 60 8.63 -7.45 -42.85
N LEU A 61 9.45 -7.50 -41.79
CA LEU A 61 9.44 -8.58 -40.81
C LEU A 61 8.13 -8.60 -40.01
N ILE A 62 7.68 -7.45 -39.51
CA ILE A 62 6.42 -7.32 -38.77
C ILE A 62 5.25 -7.79 -39.62
N ARG A 63 5.21 -7.37 -40.89
CA ARG A 63 4.14 -7.73 -41.83
C ARG A 63 4.12 -9.22 -42.18
N LYS A 64 5.29 -9.88 -42.15
CA LYS A 64 5.42 -11.32 -42.37
C LYS A 64 4.84 -12.14 -41.21
N PHE A 65 4.92 -11.64 -39.97
CA PHE A 65 4.42 -12.34 -38.78
C PHE A 65 3.00 -11.92 -38.37
N TYR A 66 2.55 -10.72 -38.75
CA TYR A 66 1.21 -10.20 -38.46
C TYR A 66 0.49 -9.76 -39.74
N PRO A 67 -0.06 -10.70 -40.53
CA PRO A 67 -0.84 -10.36 -41.71
C PRO A 67 -2.15 -9.66 -41.29
N GLU A 68 -2.35 -8.42 -41.73
CA GLU A 68 -3.54 -7.65 -41.44
C GLU A 68 -4.82 -8.33 -41.93
N LYS A 69 -5.66 -8.77 -40.99
CA LYS A 69 -7.11 -8.75 -41.12
C LYS A 69 -7.76 -8.75 -39.74
N LYS A 70 -8.44 -7.66 -39.40
CA LYS A 70 -9.56 -7.65 -38.46
C LYS A 70 -10.61 -6.67 -38.96
N GLU A 71 -11.82 -7.18 -39.15
CA GLU A 71 -13.05 -6.37 -39.29
C GLU A 71 -13.29 -5.64 -37.97
N PHE A 72 -13.58 -4.34 -38.05
CA PHE A 72 -13.88 -3.47 -36.91
C PHE A 72 -15.30 -3.76 -36.38
N THR A 73 -15.45 -3.92 -35.07
CA THR A 73 -16.75 -3.95 -34.39
C THR A 73 -16.94 -2.73 -33.49
N GLU A 74 -18.19 -2.33 -33.22
CA GLU A 74 -18.53 -1.12 -32.44
C GLU A 74 -18.01 -1.12 -31.00
N GLU A 75 -17.53 -2.26 -30.49
CA GLU A 75 -16.89 -2.36 -29.16
C GLU A 75 -15.43 -1.90 -29.15
N ASP A 76 -14.78 -1.74 -30.31
CA ASP A 76 -13.36 -1.35 -30.43
C ASP A 76 -13.14 0.18 -30.40
N VAL A 77 -14.19 0.98 -30.21
CA VAL A 77 -14.11 2.46 -30.23
C VAL A 77 -13.39 3.00 -28.98
N ASP A 78 -13.56 2.35 -27.83
CA ASP A 78 -12.95 2.76 -26.56
C ASP A 78 -11.47 2.32 -26.41
N ASP A 79 -10.99 1.45 -27.30
CA ASP A 79 -9.61 0.95 -27.31
C ASP A 79 -8.65 1.82 -28.14
N VAL A 80 -9.19 2.78 -28.91
CA VAL A 80 -8.39 3.75 -29.66
C VAL A 80 -8.00 4.88 -28.72
N PHE A 81 -6.72 4.92 -28.35
CA PHE A 81 -6.16 6.00 -27.54
C PHE A 81 -6.28 7.35 -28.27
N ASP A 82 -7.30 8.13 -27.93
CA ASP A 82 -7.47 9.51 -28.39
C ASP A 82 -6.57 10.43 -27.56
N GLU A 83 -5.42 10.80 -28.16
CA GLU A 83 -4.46 11.70 -27.54
C GLU A 83 -5.05 13.07 -27.17
N ASP A 84 -6.02 13.56 -27.94
CA ASP A 84 -6.60 14.88 -27.76
C ASP A 84 -7.65 14.86 -26.65
N GLU A 85 -8.45 13.79 -26.55
CA GLU A 85 -9.32 13.56 -25.39
C GLU A 85 -8.51 13.38 -24.11
N TYR A 86 -7.45 12.57 -24.15
CA TYR A 86 -6.58 12.35 -22.99
C TYR A 86 -5.89 13.64 -22.53
N LYS A 87 -5.43 14.48 -23.47
CA LYS A 87 -4.89 15.82 -23.18
C LYS A 87 -5.97 16.76 -22.66
N ALA A 88 -7.19 16.71 -23.18
CA ALA A 88 -8.31 17.54 -22.71
C ALA A 88 -8.71 17.16 -21.27
N GLN A 89 -8.80 15.88 -20.95
CA GLN A 89 -9.07 15.38 -19.60
C GLN A 89 -7.90 15.71 -18.64
N SER A 90 -6.65 15.49 -19.05
CA SER A 90 -5.47 15.87 -18.27
C SER A 90 -5.37 17.37 -18.02
N SER A 91 -5.74 18.21 -18.99
CA SER A 91 -5.73 19.66 -18.85
C SER A 91 -6.94 20.19 -18.05
N ALA A 92 -8.09 19.51 -18.09
CA ALA A 92 -9.22 19.76 -17.21
C ALA A 92 -8.89 19.46 -15.74
N VAL A 93 -8.20 18.35 -15.46
CA VAL A 93 -7.70 18.00 -14.12
C VAL A 93 -6.64 19.00 -13.63
N ARG A 94 -5.72 19.43 -14.51
CA ARG A 94 -4.71 20.46 -14.17
C ARG A 94 -5.30 21.84 -13.94
N ARG A 95 -6.47 22.17 -14.52
CA ARG A 95 -7.17 23.43 -14.26
C ARG A 95 -7.94 23.42 -12.93
N SER A 96 -8.10 22.28 -12.25
CA SER A 96 -8.84 22.19 -10.98
C SER A 96 -8.02 21.83 -9.75
N SER A 97 -6.69 21.66 -9.80
CA SER A 97 -5.95 21.17 -8.64
C SER A 97 -5.17 22.26 -7.88
N VAL A 98 -5.89 23.02 -7.05
CA VAL A 98 -5.36 23.45 -5.73
C VAL A 98 -5.45 22.24 -4.80
N VAL A 99 -4.80 21.12 -5.13
CA VAL A 99 -4.79 19.95 -4.25
C VAL A 99 -3.61 20.14 -3.32
N GLU A 100 -3.87 20.70 -2.15
CA GLU A 100 -2.94 20.68 -1.01
C GLU A 100 -2.53 19.21 -0.81
N GLU A 101 -1.24 18.89 -0.96
CA GLU A 101 -0.75 17.52 -0.82
C GLU A 101 -1.00 17.07 0.62
N VAL A 102 -1.82 16.03 0.79
CA VAL A 102 -2.22 15.57 2.11
C VAL A 102 -1.57 14.23 2.42
N ILE A 103 -0.72 14.21 3.46
CA ILE A 103 0.08 13.04 3.82
C ILE A 103 -0.52 12.36 5.06
N PRO A 104 -1.18 11.19 4.93
CA PRO A 104 -1.66 10.46 6.09
C PRO A 104 -0.47 9.90 6.90
N PRO A 105 -0.63 9.68 8.22
CA PRO A 105 0.40 9.00 9.01
C PRO A 105 0.70 7.60 8.47
N GLU A 106 1.90 7.10 8.74
CA GLU A 106 2.25 5.72 8.40
C GLU A 106 1.27 4.75 9.05
N ASN A 107 0.96 3.64 8.37
CA ASN A 107 0.07 2.61 8.88
C ASN A 107 -1.35 3.12 9.23
N PHE A 108 -1.76 4.27 8.66
CA PHE A 108 -3.09 4.82 8.81
C PHE A 108 -4.13 3.95 8.12
N SER A 109 -5.24 3.68 8.80
CA SER A 109 -6.37 2.96 8.23
C SER A 109 -7.66 3.25 8.99
N HIS A 110 -8.78 3.12 8.30
CA HIS A 110 -10.11 3.10 8.91
C HIS A 110 -10.34 1.74 9.59
N VAL A 111 -10.93 1.75 10.79
CA VAL A 111 -11.26 0.53 11.52
C VAL A 111 -12.74 0.22 11.35
N VAL A 112 -13.62 1.09 11.84
CA VAL A 112 -15.08 0.97 11.74
C VAL A 112 -15.71 2.32 12.08
N GLY A 113 -16.77 2.72 11.39
CA GLY A 113 -17.51 3.95 11.68
C GLY A 113 -16.59 5.17 11.63
N GLU A 114 -16.40 5.83 12.76
CA GLU A 114 -15.49 6.98 12.89
C GLU A 114 -14.25 6.68 13.76
N ILE A 115 -13.87 5.40 13.84
CA ILE A 115 -12.67 4.92 14.54
C ILE A 115 -11.57 4.65 13.51
N TYR A 116 -10.42 5.28 13.72
CA TYR A 116 -9.23 5.17 12.87
C TYR A 116 -8.04 4.62 13.65
N ARG A 117 -7.08 4.03 12.93
CA ARG A 117 -5.80 3.56 13.48
C ARG A 117 -4.63 4.20 12.74
N SER A 118 -3.49 4.37 13.39
CA SER A 118 -2.24 4.80 12.73
C SER A 118 -0.97 4.52 13.54
N SER A 119 0.20 4.80 12.95
CA SER A 119 1.45 5.04 13.68
C SER A 119 1.42 6.37 14.45
N PHE A 120 2.52 6.70 15.10
CA PHE A 120 2.67 8.00 15.75
C PHE A 120 2.54 9.15 14.72
N PRO A 121 1.60 10.10 14.89
CA PRO A 121 1.45 11.22 13.97
C PRO A 121 2.63 12.20 14.03
N ARG A 122 3.02 12.71 12.87
CA ARG A 122 4.06 13.75 12.71
C ARG A 122 3.47 15.05 12.20
N PRO A 123 4.21 16.18 12.27
CA PRO A 123 3.74 17.48 11.79
C PRO A 123 3.24 17.46 10.35
N GLU A 124 3.90 16.71 9.45
CA GLU A 124 3.45 16.54 8.06
C GLU A 124 2.03 15.93 7.95
N ASN A 125 1.55 15.24 8.99
CA ASN A 125 0.24 14.59 8.99
C ASN A 125 -0.87 15.43 9.62
N PHE A 126 -0.55 16.52 10.29
CA PHE A 126 -1.52 17.32 11.06
C PHE A 126 -2.62 17.89 10.17
N ALA A 127 -2.26 18.37 8.98
CA ALA A 127 -3.22 18.86 8.00
C ALA A 127 -4.23 17.76 7.59
N PHE A 128 -3.78 16.52 7.41
CA PHE A 128 -4.67 15.38 7.12
C PHE A 128 -5.65 15.12 8.25
N LEU A 129 -5.14 15.02 9.47
CA LEU A 129 -5.91 14.66 10.65
C LEU A 129 -6.96 15.71 11.00
N GLN A 130 -6.63 16.99 10.84
CA GLN A 130 -7.53 18.10 11.12
C GLN A 130 -8.51 18.36 9.97
N LYS A 131 -8.03 18.51 8.73
CA LYS A 131 -8.87 18.97 7.60
C LYS A 131 -9.69 17.85 6.97
N ARG A 132 -9.13 16.64 6.85
CA ARG A 132 -9.78 15.51 6.14
C ARG A 132 -10.58 14.64 7.10
N ILE A 133 -9.95 14.18 8.18
CA ILE A 133 -10.59 13.29 9.15
C ILE A 133 -11.46 14.07 10.15
N LYS A 134 -11.09 15.33 10.44
CA LYS A 134 -11.79 16.19 11.42
C LYS A 134 -11.87 15.51 12.78
N LEU A 135 -10.72 15.03 13.25
CA LEU A 135 -10.63 14.32 14.51
C LEU A 135 -11.16 15.18 15.66
N LYS A 136 -11.92 14.52 16.54
CA LYS A 136 -12.36 15.07 17.82
C LYS A 136 -11.48 14.62 18.97
N SER A 137 -10.94 13.41 18.89
CA SER A 137 -10.09 12.87 19.94
C SER A 137 -9.00 11.92 19.42
N ILE A 138 -7.95 11.76 20.23
CA ILE A 138 -6.83 10.85 19.98
C ILE A 138 -6.67 9.96 21.21
N LEU A 139 -6.60 8.65 20.99
CA LEU A 139 -6.26 7.65 22.00
C LEU A 139 -4.82 7.17 21.79
N VAL A 140 -3.92 7.59 22.67
CA VAL A 140 -2.52 7.15 22.67
C VAL A 140 -2.32 6.01 23.67
N LEU A 141 -1.69 4.93 23.18
CA LEU A 141 -1.49 3.69 23.96
C LEU A 141 -0.10 3.58 24.60
N ILE A 142 0.66 4.67 24.64
CA ILE A 142 2.05 4.69 25.11
C ILE A 142 2.12 5.34 26.49
N PRO A 143 2.90 4.79 27.44
CA PRO A 143 3.05 5.38 28.77
C PRO A 143 3.92 6.64 28.79
N GLU A 144 4.74 6.86 27.77
CA GLU A 144 5.64 8.01 27.67
C GLU A 144 4.86 9.32 27.49
N GLU A 145 5.45 10.43 27.92
CA GLU A 145 4.86 11.76 27.74
C GLU A 145 4.73 12.14 26.26
N TYR A 146 3.63 12.81 25.94
CA TYR A 146 3.36 13.22 24.57
C TYR A 146 4.22 14.43 24.16
N PRO A 147 4.86 14.42 22.98
CA PRO A 147 5.67 15.53 22.51
C PRO A 147 4.90 16.85 22.51
N GLN A 148 5.59 17.93 22.87
CA GLN A 148 5.00 19.26 23.04
C GLN A 148 4.37 19.77 21.74
N GLU A 149 5.05 19.60 20.60
CA GLU A 149 4.55 20.01 19.27
C GLU A 149 3.20 19.36 18.94
N ASN A 150 3.05 18.06 19.22
CA ASN A 150 1.77 17.39 19.00
C ASN A 150 0.69 17.86 20.00
N ARG A 151 1.07 18.23 21.23
CA ARG A 151 0.13 18.79 22.23
C ARG A 151 -0.40 20.14 21.80
N GLU A 152 0.47 21.03 21.35
CA GLU A 152 0.10 22.34 20.82
C GLU A 152 -0.86 22.21 19.64
N PHE A 153 -0.55 21.33 18.68
CA PHE A 153 -1.47 21.03 17.57
C PHE A 153 -2.85 20.54 18.06
N MET A 154 -2.90 19.68 19.07
CA MET A 154 -4.17 19.19 19.61
C MET A 154 -4.95 20.29 20.33
N GLU A 155 -4.28 21.16 21.07
CA GLU A 155 -4.91 22.30 21.74
C GLU A 155 -5.48 23.29 20.72
N ASP A 156 -4.72 23.64 19.69
CA ASP A 156 -5.14 24.55 18.61
C ASP A 156 -6.30 23.96 17.78
N ALA A 157 -6.27 22.65 17.53
CA ALA A 157 -7.30 21.96 16.78
C ALA A 157 -8.54 21.57 17.63
N GLY A 158 -8.50 21.77 18.95
CA GLY A 158 -9.56 21.35 19.87
C GLY A 158 -9.72 19.82 20.00
N ILE A 159 -8.63 19.08 19.79
CA ILE A 159 -8.59 17.61 19.83
C ILE A 159 -8.33 17.15 21.27
N LYS A 160 -9.21 16.31 21.81
CA LYS A 160 -9.04 15.73 23.15
C LYS A 160 -8.07 14.56 23.13
N LEU A 161 -7.00 14.63 23.93
CA LEU A 161 -6.08 13.50 24.14
C LEU A 161 -6.57 12.58 25.27
N PHE A 162 -6.66 11.29 24.98
CA PHE A 162 -6.80 10.22 25.95
C PHE A 162 -5.53 9.39 25.96
N GLN A 163 -4.91 9.26 27.14
CA GLN A 163 -3.69 8.47 27.30
C GLN A 163 -3.96 7.24 28.16
N VAL A 164 -3.75 6.06 27.56
CA VAL A 164 -3.84 4.77 28.25
C VAL A 164 -2.52 4.03 28.06
N GLY A 165 -1.58 4.25 28.97
CA GLY A 165 -0.23 3.68 28.89
C GLY A 165 -0.24 2.16 28.98
N MET A 166 -0.01 1.48 27.85
CA MET A 166 0.20 0.04 27.80
C MET A 166 1.69 -0.26 27.71
N SER A 167 2.16 -1.10 28.63
CA SER A 167 3.48 -1.72 28.53
C SER A 167 3.53 -2.61 27.28
N GLY A 168 4.70 -2.67 26.62
CA GLY A 168 4.83 -3.44 25.39
C GLY A 168 4.88 -4.94 25.68
N ASN A 169 3.99 -5.74 25.09
CA ASN A 169 3.97 -7.21 25.18
C ASN A 169 5.23 -7.82 24.51
N LYS A 170 6.33 -7.96 25.28
CA LYS A 170 7.62 -8.50 24.85
C LYS A 170 8.01 -9.64 25.77
N GLU A 171 8.47 -10.74 25.19
CA GLU A 171 9.16 -11.79 25.95
C GLU A 171 10.43 -11.22 26.59
N PRO A 172 10.84 -11.71 27.78
CA PRO A 172 10.24 -12.81 28.56
C PRO A 172 9.17 -12.38 29.59
N PHE A 173 8.96 -11.08 29.84
CA PHE A 173 8.06 -10.61 30.91
C PHE A 173 7.40 -9.27 30.58
N VAL A 174 6.29 -9.26 29.83
CA VAL A 174 5.29 -8.18 29.89
C VAL A 174 3.95 -8.71 29.39
N ASN A 175 2.95 -8.79 30.26
CA ASN A 175 1.56 -9.01 29.87
C ASN A 175 0.83 -7.65 29.81
N ILE A 176 -0.02 -7.42 28.81
CA ILE A 176 -0.92 -6.25 28.81
C ILE A 176 -2.05 -6.58 29.78
N PRO A 177 -2.20 -5.88 30.92
CA PRO A 177 -3.30 -6.17 31.83
C PRO A 177 -4.66 -5.87 31.17
N SER A 178 -5.59 -6.82 31.28
CA SER A 178 -6.92 -6.74 30.66
C SER A 178 -7.70 -5.49 31.09
N ASP A 179 -7.52 -5.02 32.32
CA ASP A 179 -8.21 -3.82 32.83
C ASP A 179 -7.81 -2.53 32.07
N ILE A 180 -6.54 -2.44 31.67
CA ILE A 180 -6.05 -1.31 30.87
C ILE A 180 -6.67 -1.35 29.48
N LEU A 181 -6.80 -2.54 28.90
CA LEU A 181 -7.46 -2.72 27.61
C LEU A 181 -8.95 -2.36 27.67
N THR A 182 -9.65 -2.80 28.71
CA THR A 182 -11.07 -2.47 28.92
C THR A 182 -11.28 -0.96 28.98
N ARG A 183 -10.45 -0.22 29.73
CA ARG A 183 -10.50 1.24 29.75
C ARG A 183 -10.24 1.88 28.38
N ALA A 184 -9.26 1.36 27.63
CA ALA A 184 -8.99 1.84 26.27
C ALA A 184 -10.17 1.56 25.33
N LEU A 185 -10.82 0.39 25.45
CA LEU A 185 -12.00 0.03 24.67
C LEU A 185 -13.17 0.95 24.98
N GLU A 186 -13.44 1.25 26.25
CA GLU A 186 -14.52 2.18 26.66
C GLU A 186 -14.34 3.56 26.03
N VAL A 187 -13.11 4.08 26.00
CA VAL A 187 -12.81 5.35 25.33
C VAL A 187 -13.00 5.22 23.82
N ALA A 188 -12.49 4.14 23.22
CA ALA A 188 -12.48 3.93 21.78
C ALA A 188 -13.87 3.74 21.18
N ILE A 189 -14.76 3.00 21.84
CA ILE A 189 -16.09 2.67 21.30
C ILE A 189 -17.16 3.70 21.66
N ASN A 190 -16.89 4.62 22.60
CA ASN A 190 -17.85 5.65 22.99
C ASN A 190 -18.06 6.67 21.86
N PRO A 191 -19.27 6.76 21.27
CA PRO A 191 -19.57 7.67 20.16
C PRO A 191 -19.35 9.15 20.48
N ALA A 192 -19.39 9.54 21.76
CA ALA A 192 -19.14 10.92 22.17
C ALA A 192 -17.70 11.38 21.87
N ASN A 193 -16.76 10.44 21.70
CA ASN A 193 -15.37 10.72 21.41
C ASN A 193 -15.05 10.73 19.91
N HIS A 194 -16.00 10.30 19.07
CA HIS A 194 -15.78 10.14 17.63
C HIS A 194 -15.87 11.49 16.89
N PRO A 195 -15.11 11.71 15.80
CA PRO A 195 -14.10 10.81 15.21
C PRO A 195 -12.83 10.66 16.06
N ILE A 196 -12.36 9.42 16.23
CA ILE A 196 -11.24 9.07 17.12
C ILE A 196 -10.09 8.37 16.39
N LEU A 197 -8.86 8.77 16.69
CA LEU A 197 -7.65 8.11 16.20
C LEU A 197 -6.97 7.30 17.30
N ILE A 198 -6.77 6.02 17.07
CA ILE A 198 -6.03 5.12 17.95
C ILE A 198 -4.60 4.98 17.42
N HIS A 199 -3.61 5.26 18.26
CA HIS A 199 -2.22 5.02 17.86
C HIS A 199 -1.31 4.60 19.03
N CYS A 200 -0.15 4.10 18.64
CA CYS A 200 0.98 3.90 19.54
C CYS A 200 2.22 4.45 18.82
N ASN A 201 3.39 3.83 18.99
CA ASN A 201 4.60 4.25 18.26
C ASN A 201 4.50 3.92 16.76
N ARG A 202 4.17 2.66 16.41
CA ARG A 202 4.13 2.20 15.01
C ARG A 202 2.74 1.73 14.53
N GLY A 203 1.72 1.81 15.38
CA GLY A 203 0.38 1.33 15.05
C GLY A 203 0.27 -0.19 14.88
N LYS A 204 1.24 -0.97 15.39
CA LYS A 204 1.36 -2.43 15.17
C LYS A 204 0.84 -3.25 16.35
N HIS A 205 1.62 -3.34 17.44
CA HIS A 205 1.35 -4.24 18.57
C HIS A 205 0.19 -3.77 19.45
N ARG A 206 0.37 -2.71 20.24
CA ARG A 206 -0.65 -2.19 21.17
C ARG A 206 -1.95 -1.79 20.47
N THR A 207 -1.81 -1.03 19.37
CA THR A 207 -2.95 -0.65 18.52
C THR A 207 -3.61 -1.88 17.89
N GLY A 208 -2.83 -2.87 17.44
CA GLY A 208 -3.36 -4.11 16.87
C GLY A 208 -4.13 -4.94 17.89
N CYS A 209 -3.66 -5.06 19.14
CA CYS A 209 -4.38 -5.73 20.22
C CYS A 209 -5.73 -5.06 20.50
N LEU A 210 -5.73 -3.73 20.61
CA LEU A 210 -6.96 -2.98 20.87
C LEU A 210 -7.96 -3.12 19.71
N VAL A 211 -7.50 -2.93 18.47
CA VAL A 211 -8.33 -3.11 17.27
C VAL A 211 -8.85 -4.54 17.17
N GLY A 212 -8.02 -5.55 17.44
CA GLY A 212 -8.44 -6.95 17.45
C GLY A 212 -9.55 -7.22 18.48
N CYS A 213 -9.50 -6.57 19.65
CA CYS A 213 -10.57 -6.67 20.64
C CYS A 213 -11.84 -5.90 20.22
N ILE A 214 -11.72 -4.79 19.50
CA ILE A 214 -12.87 -4.15 18.85
C ILE A 214 -13.52 -5.12 17.85
N ARG A 215 -12.74 -5.83 17.02
CA ARG A 215 -13.27 -6.84 16.10
C ARG A 215 -13.96 -8.00 16.82
N ARG A 216 -13.48 -8.38 18.00
CA ARG A 216 -14.16 -9.36 18.86
C ARG A 216 -15.54 -8.88 19.32
N LEU A 217 -15.69 -7.59 19.67
CA LEU A 217 -17.00 -7.01 19.98
C LEU A 217 -17.95 -6.99 18.78
N GLN A 218 -17.40 -6.93 17.57
CA GLN A 218 -18.15 -7.06 16.32
C GLN A 218 -18.47 -8.52 15.94
N ASN A 219 -18.11 -9.50 16.78
CA ASN A 219 -18.27 -10.94 16.53
C ASN A 219 -17.58 -11.44 15.24
N TRP A 220 -16.44 -10.85 14.89
CA TRP A 220 -15.60 -11.38 13.79
C TRP A 220 -14.97 -12.72 14.17
N SER A 221 -14.68 -13.56 13.16
CA SER A 221 -13.94 -14.81 13.38
C SER A 221 -12.48 -14.51 13.73
N LEU A 222 -11.90 -15.29 14.65
CA LEU A 222 -10.48 -15.12 15.05
C LEU A 222 -9.53 -15.19 13.86
N THR A 223 -9.86 -15.99 12.84
CA THR A 223 -9.10 -16.07 11.58
C THR A 223 -8.96 -14.69 10.91
N MET A 224 -10.07 -13.95 10.75
CA MET A 224 -10.04 -12.63 10.12
C MET A 224 -9.40 -11.57 11.03
N ILE A 225 -9.58 -11.69 12.34
CA ILE A 225 -8.95 -10.80 13.31
C ILE A 225 -7.42 -10.93 13.26
N PHE A 226 -6.92 -12.16 13.23
CA PHE A 226 -5.48 -12.42 13.16
C PHE A 226 -4.88 -12.06 11.81
N ASP A 227 -5.62 -12.25 10.72
CA ASP A 227 -5.19 -11.79 9.40
C ASP A 227 -5.03 -10.26 9.36
N GLU A 228 -6.05 -9.52 9.81
CA GLU A 228 -5.99 -8.05 9.91
C GLU A 228 -4.82 -7.61 10.80
N TYR A 229 -4.64 -8.23 11.96
CA TYR A 229 -3.52 -7.93 12.84
C TYR A 229 -2.18 -8.13 12.14
N ARG A 230 -1.97 -9.28 11.49
CA ARG A 230 -0.71 -9.61 10.79
C ARG A 230 -0.43 -8.65 9.65
N ARG A 231 -1.46 -8.26 8.89
CA ARG A 231 -1.36 -7.28 7.80
C ARG A 231 -0.76 -5.96 8.28
N PHE A 232 -1.27 -5.41 9.39
CA PHE A 232 -0.76 -4.15 9.95
C PHE A 232 0.52 -4.31 10.79
N ALA A 233 0.78 -5.51 11.33
CA ALA A 233 1.94 -5.77 12.17
C ALA A 233 3.18 -6.22 11.38
N PHE A 234 3.04 -6.60 10.11
CA PHE A 234 4.15 -7.02 9.25
C PHE A 234 5.29 -5.97 9.21
N PRO A 235 6.57 -6.37 9.23
CA PRO A 235 7.10 -7.74 9.33
C PRO A 235 7.27 -8.23 10.78
N LYS A 236 6.80 -7.48 11.77
CA LYS A 236 7.06 -7.72 13.21
C LYS A 236 5.81 -8.22 13.95
N ALA A 237 5.00 -9.07 13.34
CA ALA A 237 3.83 -9.67 13.98
C ALA A 237 4.25 -10.54 15.17
N ARG A 238 3.52 -10.48 16.29
CA ARG A 238 3.80 -11.26 17.50
C ARG A 238 2.69 -12.26 17.76
N ALA A 239 3.05 -13.48 18.15
CA ALA A 239 2.08 -14.50 18.54
C ALA A 239 1.39 -14.13 19.86
N LEU A 240 2.12 -13.55 20.82
CA LEU A 240 1.58 -13.12 22.12
C LEU A 240 0.45 -12.10 22.01
N ASP A 241 0.49 -11.21 21.00
CA ASP A 241 -0.58 -10.25 20.77
C ASP A 241 -1.87 -10.94 20.27
N GLN A 242 -1.74 -11.96 19.43
CA GLN A 242 -2.87 -12.75 18.93
C GLN A 242 -3.48 -13.60 20.05
N GLN A 243 -2.62 -14.26 20.83
CA GLN A 243 -3.04 -15.01 22.02
C GLN A 243 -3.76 -14.11 23.03
N PHE A 244 -3.28 -12.87 23.20
CA PHE A 244 -3.95 -11.90 24.06
C PHE A 244 -5.35 -11.54 23.56
N ILE A 245 -5.52 -11.30 22.25
CA ILE A 245 -6.84 -11.05 21.66
C ILE A 245 -7.78 -12.25 21.86
N GLU A 246 -7.27 -13.47 21.70
CA GLU A 246 -8.03 -14.71 21.91
C GLU A 246 -8.49 -14.87 23.36
N MET A 247 -7.60 -14.64 24.32
CA MET A 247 -7.87 -14.88 25.75
C MET A 247 -8.57 -13.71 26.44
N TYR A 248 -8.75 -12.56 25.79
CA TYR A 248 -9.41 -11.40 26.40
C TYR A 248 -10.86 -11.72 26.78
N ASP A 249 -11.23 -11.47 28.04
CA ASP A 249 -12.62 -11.56 28.49
C ASP A 249 -13.37 -10.27 28.17
N ASP A 250 -14.30 -10.35 27.22
CA ASP A 250 -15.08 -9.22 26.73
C ASP A 250 -16.40 -9.01 27.48
N HIS A 251 -16.68 -9.78 28.55
CA HIS A 251 -17.94 -9.71 29.28
C HIS A 251 -18.20 -8.34 29.91
N VAL A 252 -17.18 -7.75 30.56
CA VAL A 252 -17.30 -6.45 31.24
C VAL A 252 -17.57 -5.33 30.23
N ILE A 253 -16.80 -5.27 29.15
CA ILE A 253 -16.96 -4.23 28.13
C ILE A 253 -18.27 -4.40 27.35
N LYS A 254 -18.72 -5.62 27.06
CA LYS A 254 -20.01 -5.87 26.42
C LYS A 254 -21.15 -5.38 27.30
N LYS A 255 -21.13 -5.69 28.59
CA LYS A 255 -22.13 -5.20 29.55
C LYS A 255 -22.20 -3.66 29.53
N ASN A 256 -21.06 -3.00 29.70
CA ASN A 256 -20.99 -1.53 29.70
C ASN A 256 -21.47 -0.94 28.36
N ALA A 257 -21.10 -1.56 27.24
CA ALA A 257 -21.49 -1.11 25.91
C ALA A 257 -22.99 -1.32 25.64
N HIS A 258 -23.60 -2.37 26.18
CA HIS A 258 -25.06 -2.58 26.11
C HIS A 258 -25.82 -1.57 26.97
N GLU A 259 -25.36 -1.30 28.19
CA GLU A 259 -25.97 -0.30 29.08
C GLU A 259 -25.99 1.10 28.46
N ASN A 260 -24.97 1.44 27.67
CA ASN A 260 -24.84 2.73 26.99
C ASN A 260 -25.30 2.75 25.52
N ASN A 261 -25.88 1.65 25.02
CA ASN A 261 -26.32 1.50 23.62
C ASN A 261 -25.22 1.75 22.56
N TRP A 262 -23.98 1.34 22.85
CA TRP A 262 -22.84 1.47 21.92
C TRP A 262 -22.72 0.29 20.93
N LEU A 263 -23.39 -0.83 21.21
CA LEU A 263 -23.45 -2.00 20.32
C LEU A 263 -24.81 -2.09 19.62
N PRO A 264 -24.87 -2.51 18.34
CA PRO A 264 -23.74 -2.87 17.48
C PRO A 264 -22.97 -1.63 16.98
N ILE A 265 -21.65 -1.78 16.81
CA ILE A 265 -20.79 -0.73 16.24
C ILE A 265 -21.14 -0.57 14.76
N LYS A 266 -21.60 0.62 14.37
CA LYS A 266 -22.04 0.93 13.01
C LYS A 266 -20.85 1.25 12.10
N TRP A 267 -20.96 0.84 10.83
CA TRP A 267 -20.03 1.18 9.77
C TRP A 267 -20.31 2.56 9.19
#